data_AF-A0A2K1IUQ0-F1
#
_entry.id   AF-A0A2K1IUQ0-F1
#
_cell.length_a   1.000
_cell.length_b   1.000
_cell.length_c   1.000
_cell.angle_alpha   90.00
_cell.angle_beta   90.00
_cell.angle_gamma   90.00
#
_symmetry.space_group_name_H-M   'P 1'
#
loop_
_entity.id
_entity.type
_entity.pdbx_description
1 polymer ?
#
loop_
_entity_poly.entity_id
_entity_poly.type
_entity_poly.pdbx_seq_one_letter_code
_entity_poly.pdbx_strand_id
1 'polypeptide(L)'
;NSLELITMAFFDRLVACFGVPIEVLKNQGREFFKSFEALCIKALIDHCTTFRNHLEIDGLTEQVVKIIKCSLLKYGLFHGNHQD
;
A
#
# COMPACT_ATOMS: atom_id res chain seq x y z
N ASN A 1 17.20 2.87 7.09
CA ASN A 1 17.28 1.78 6.08
C ASN A 1 16.18 1.98 5.01
N SER A 2 16.14 1.28 3.88
CA SER A 2 15.10 1.51 2.83
C SER A 2 13.65 1.27 3.32
N LEU A 3 13.43 0.25 4.14
CA LEU A 3 12.14 -0.09 4.73
C LEU A 3 11.63 0.98 5.72
N GLU A 4 12.54 1.59 6.46
CA GLU A 4 12.24 2.67 7.40
C GLU A 4 11.73 3.92 6.68
N LEU A 5 12.33 4.26 5.53
CA LEU A 5 11.88 5.36 4.67
C LEU A 5 10.52 5.07 4.03
N ILE A 6 10.28 3.85 3.55
CA ILE A 6 8.98 3.43 3.02
C ILE A 6 7.91 3.56 4.10
N THR A 7 8.23 3.18 5.34
CA THR A 7 7.24 3.24 6.42
C THR A 7 6.99 4.67 6.89
N MET A 8 8.02 5.51 6.97
CA MET A 8 7.81 6.94 7.24
C MET A 8 6.94 7.59 6.16
N ALA A 9 7.21 7.32 4.88
CA ALA A 9 6.39 7.82 3.78
C ALA A 9 4.95 7.31 3.83
N PHE A 10 4.71 6.07 4.29
CA PHE A 10 3.38 5.54 4.52
C PHE A 10 2.62 6.38 5.55
N PHE A 11 3.20 6.62 6.73
CA PHE A 11 2.56 7.41 7.77
C PHE A 11 2.41 8.89 7.37
N ASP A 12 3.48 9.52 6.89
CA ASP A 12 3.49 10.95 6.56
C ASP A 12 2.51 11.30 5.43
N ARG A 13 2.19 10.35 4.55
CA ARG A 13 1.25 10.60 3.44
C ARG A 13 -0.13 10.04 3.70
N LEU A 14 -0.24 8.80 4.15
CA LEU A 14 -1.55 8.17 4.31
C LEU A 14 -2.23 8.61 5.60
N VAL A 15 -1.52 8.66 6.72
CA VAL A 15 -2.13 9.13 7.98
C VAL A 15 -2.41 10.63 7.91
N ALA A 16 -1.54 11.41 7.26
CA ALA A 16 -1.81 12.84 7.08
C ALA A 16 -3.04 13.12 6.20
N CYS A 17 -3.26 12.33 5.13
CA CYS A 17 -4.38 12.54 4.22
C CYS A 17 -5.69 11.91 4.69
N PHE A 18 -5.63 10.72 5.30
CA PHE A 18 -6.82 9.89 5.60
C PHE A 18 -7.07 9.69 7.10
N GLY A 19 -6.16 10.16 7.96
CA GLY A 19 -6.19 9.89 9.40
C GLY A 19 -5.60 8.54 9.76
N VAL A 20 -5.52 8.27 11.07
CA VAL A 20 -5.01 6.99 11.58
C VAL A 20 -6.06 5.90 11.35
N PRO A 21 -5.75 4.83 10.60
CA PRO A 21 -6.69 3.72 10.43
C PRO A 21 -6.85 2.94 11.74
N ILE A 22 -8.03 2.35 11.95
CA ILE A 22 -8.29 1.48 13.10
C ILE A 22 -7.58 0.13 12.92
N GLU A 23 -7.56 -0.41 11.69
CA GLU A 23 -6.96 -1.69 11.35
C GLU A 23 -6.20 -1.61 10.01
N VAL A 24 -5.06 -2.29 9.93
CA VAL A 24 -4.31 -2.54 8.69
C VAL A 24 -4.21 -4.03 8.42
N LEU A 25 -4.64 -4.40 7.22
CA LEU A 25 -4.65 -5.77 6.74
C LEU A 25 -3.50 -5.97 5.75
N LYS A 26 -2.60 -6.91 6.04
CA LYS A 26 -1.42 -7.19 5.21
C LYS A 26 -1.37 -8.64 4.75
N ASN A 27 -0.83 -8.85 3.55
CA ASN A 27 -0.52 -10.20 3.07
C ASN A 27 0.73 -10.77 3.78
N GLN A 28 1.05 -12.03 3.51
CA GLN A 28 2.22 -12.71 4.09
C GLN A 28 3.57 -12.27 3.48
N GLY A 29 3.60 -11.16 2.73
CA GLY A 29 4.79 -10.61 2.12
C GLY A 29 5.83 -10.23 3.17
N ARG A 30 7.09 -10.65 2.96
CA ARG A 30 8.14 -10.42 3.97
C ARG A 30 8.61 -8.99 4.12
N GLU A 31 8.22 -8.17 3.17
CA GLU A 31 8.60 -6.77 2.99
C GLU A 31 8.13 -5.91 4.16
N PHE A 32 7.04 -6.30 4.82
CA PHE A 32 6.45 -5.58 5.95
C PHE A 32 6.62 -6.29 7.30
N PHE A 33 7.43 -7.35 7.39
CA PHE A 33 7.65 -7.99 8.69
C PHE A 33 8.56 -7.12 9.58
N LYS A 34 8.24 -7.13 10.88
CA LYS A 34 8.96 -6.45 11.97
C LYS A 34 8.87 -4.93 12.01
N SER A 35 9.43 -4.21 11.02
CA SER A 35 9.54 -2.74 11.13
C SER A 35 8.18 -2.05 11.03
N PHE A 36 7.35 -2.49 10.07
CA PHE A 36 5.99 -1.99 9.92
C PHE A 36 5.10 -2.37 11.11
N GLU A 37 5.24 -3.60 11.60
CA GLU A 37 4.52 -4.10 12.77
C GLU A 37 4.84 -3.32 14.05
N ALA A 38 6.12 -3.04 14.31
CA ALA A 38 6.53 -2.18 15.43
C ALA A 38 5.92 -0.76 15.32
N LEU A 39 5.73 -0.27 14.10
CA LEU A 39 5.12 1.03 13.85
C LEU A 39 3.61 1.02 14.03
N CYS A 40 2.91 -0.03 13.60
CA CYS A 40 1.48 -0.24 13.92
C CYS A 40 1.26 -0.26 15.44
N ILE A 41 2.07 -1.03 16.17
CA ILE A 41 2.02 -1.09 17.64
C ILE A 41 2.23 0.29 18.26
N LYS A 42 3.25 1.04 17.80
CA LYS A 42 3.55 2.38 18.32
C LYS A 42 2.44 3.39 18.02
N ALA A 43 1.75 3.23 16.88
CA ALA A 43 0.65 4.08 16.45
C ALA A 43 -0.72 3.63 17.00
N LEU A 44 -0.78 2.56 17.81
CA LEU A 44 -2.01 1.96 18.32
C LEU A 44 -2.98 1.53 17.19
N ILE A 45 -2.42 1.08 16.07
CA ILE A 45 -3.15 0.56 14.92
C ILE A 45 -3.22 -0.95 15.04
N ASP A 46 -4.41 -1.53 14.94
CA ASP A 46 -4.56 -2.97 14.88
C ASP A 46 -4.00 -3.52 13.56
N HIS A 47 -3.33 -4.67 13.59
CA HIS A 47 -2.75 -5.25 12.37
C HIS A 47 -3.02 -6.74 12.27
N CYS A 48 -3.58 -7.16 11.14
CA CYS A 48 -3.87 -8.55 10.86
C CYS A 48 -3.11 -9.02 9.61
N THR A 49 -2.57 -10.24 9.66
CA THR A 49 -1.94 -10.88 8.51
C THR A 49 -2.93 -11.85 7.89
N THR A 50 -3.30 -11.62 6.63
CA THR A 50 -4.27 -12.46 5.93
C THR A 50 -3.71 -13.85 5.67
N PHE A 51 -4.60 -14.84 5.60
CA PHE A 51 -4.24 -16.17 5.14
C PHE A 51 -3.90 -16.12 3.64
N ARG A 52 -2.87 -16.88 3.24
CA ARG A 52 -2.42 -16.94 1.85
C ARG A 52 -3.56 -17.38 0.95
N ASN A 53 -3.85 -16.61 -0.11
CA ASN A 53 -4.89 -16.86 -1.10
C ASN A 53 -6.34 -16.61 -0.66
N HIS A 54 -6.59 -15.75 0.34
CA HIS A 54 -7.94 -15.24 0.56
C HIS A 54 -8.29 -14.16 -0.47
N LEU A 55 -8.60 -14.60 -1.70
CA LEU A 55 -8.92 -13.77 -2.88
C LEU A 55 -9.90 -12.62 -2.59
N GLU A 56 -10.83 -12.82 -1.66
CA GLU A 56 -11.83 -11.83 -1.29
C GLU A 56 -11.25 -10.62 -0.56
N ILE A 57 -10.23 -10.83 0.27
CA ILE A 57 -9.62 -9.77 1.09
C ILE A 57 -8.63 -8.97 0.25
N ASP A 58 -7.79 -9.67 -0.52
CA ASP A 58 -6.81 -9.02 -1.38
C ASP A 58 -7.45 -8.43 -2.66
N GLY A 59 -8.66 -8.85 -3.02
CA GLY A 59 -9.32 -8.50 -4.27
C GLY A 59 -9.52 -7.00 -4.49
N LEU A 60 -9.90 -6.24 -3.45
CA LEU A 60 -10.05 -4.79 -3.56
C LEU A 60 -8.70 -4.11 -3.78
N THR A 61 -7.68 -4.51 -3.02
CA THR A 61 -6.32 -3.98 -3.15
C THR A 61 -5.75 -4.28 -4.53
N GLU A 62 -5.90 -5.51 -5.01
CA GLU A 62 -5.51 -5.93 -6.36
C GLU A 62 -6.24 -5.13 -7.44
N GLN A 63 -7.55 -4.91 -7.27
CA GLN A 63 -8.35 -4.13 -8.20
C GLN A 63 -7.87 -2.67 -8.28
N VAL A 64 -7.61 -2.03 -7.13
CA VAL A 64 -7.07 -0.65 -7.08
C VAL A 64 -5.70 -0.59 -7.77
N VAL A 65 -4.79 -1.52 -7.48
CA VAL A 65 -3.48 -1.59 -8.14
C VAL A 65 -3.62 -1.75 -9.65
N LYS A 66 -4.55 -2.62 -10.11
CA LYS A 66 -4.83 -2.82 -11.53
C LYS A 66 -5.34 -1.54 -12.18
N ILE A 67 -6.28 -0.84 -11.55
CA ILE A 67 -6.82 0.43 -12.04
C ILE A 67 -5.70 1.48 -12.16
N ILE A 68 -4.89 1.67 -11.12
CA ILE A 68 -3.78 2.64 -11.11
C ILE A 68 -2.79 2.31 -12.23
N LYS A 69 -2.37 1.06 -12.37
CA LYS A 69 -1.46 0.62 -13.45
C LYS A 69 -2.04 0.89 -14.83
N CYS A 70 -3.32 0.55 -15.06
CA CYS A 70 -3.99 0.80 -16.34
C CYS A 70 -4.09 2.30 -16.64
N SER A 71 -4.40 3.13 -15.65
CA SER A 71 -4.48 4.59 -15.82
C SER A 71 -3.12 5.21 -16.12
N LEU A 72 -2.05 4.75 -15.44
CA LEU A 72 -0.68 5.20 -15.70
C LEU A 72 -0.20 4.78 -17.10
N LEU A 73 -0.51 3.56 -17.54
CA LEU A 73 -0.20 3.10 -18.90
C LEU A 73 -0.92 3.95 -19.95
N LYS A 74 -2.21 4.26 -19.74
CA LYS A 74 -2.94 5.17 -20.62
C LYS A 74 -2.30 6.55 -20.65
N TYR A 75 -1.98 7.12 -19.48
CA TYR A 75 -1.36 8.43 -19.39
C TYR A 75 -0.01 8.48 -20.13
N GLY A 76 0.86 7.48 -19.92
CA GLY A 76 2.13 7.37 -20.65
C GLY A 76 1.95 7.23 -22.16
N LEU A 77 0.96 6.46 -22.60
CA LEU A 77 0.61 6.33 -24.02
C LEU A 77 0.12 7.65 -24.62
N PHE A 78 -0.71 8.42 -23.89
CA PHE A 78 -1.19 9.73 -24.31
C PHE A 78 -0.07 10.77 -24.39
N HIS A 79 0.93 10.71 -23.50
CA HIS A 79 2.02 11.67 -23.47
C HIS A 79 3.18 11.34 -24.43
N GLY A 80 3.31 10.07 -24.87
CA GLY A 80 4.29 9.64 -25.88
C GLY A 80 3.91 10.01 -27.32
N ASN A 81 2.64 10.31 -27.58
CA ASN A 81 2.11 10.69 -28.91
C ASN A 81 2.00 12.22 -29.10
N HIS A 82 2.64 13.02 -28.24
CA HIS A 82 2.65 14.48 -28.30
C HIS A 82 4.05 15.07 -28.56
N GLN A 83 4.97 14.24 -29.02
CA GLN A 83 6.25 14.65 -29.61
C GLN A 83 6.29 14.21 -31.08
N ASP A 84 5.54 14.92 -31.92
CA ASP A 84 5.78 14.99 -33.38
C ASP A 84 6.06 16.47 -33.73
#